data_AF-A0A508T2S0-F1
#
_entry.id   AF-A0A508T2S0-F1
#
_cell.length_a   1.000
_cell.length_b   1.000
_cell.length_c   1.000
_cell.angle_alpha   90.00
_cell.angle_beta   90.00
_cell.angle_gamma   90.00
#
_symmetry.space_group_name_H-M   'P 1'
#
loop_
_entity.id
_entity.type
_entity.pdbx_description
1 polymer ?
#
loop_
_entity_poly.entity_id
_entity_poly.type
_entity_poly.pdbx_seq_one_letter_code
_entity_poly.pdbx_strand_id
1 'polypeptide(L)'
;MKRNSEATQQLGRLLRGARKQAGLTQEQVAERAGISRPRYRDIEQGNAAARATTLINVARALGMELMLIPQAVVPGVNALLQPSEDEDRPAFTTDMDDDDEHPGPRP
;
A
#
# COMPACT_ATOMS: atom_id res chain seq x y z
N MET A 1 24.12 8.71 -3.93
CA MET A 1 22.83 9.45 -3.95
C MET A 1 21.58 8.60 -4.28
N LYS A 2 21.67 7.48 -5.03
CA LYS A 2 20.48 6.73 -5.52
C LYS A 2 19.60 6.07 -4.44
N ARG A 3 20.18 5.48 -3.38
CA ARG A 3 19.45 4.73 -2.34
C ARG A 3 18.38 5.54 -1.60
N ASN A 4 18.60 6.84 -1.36
CA ASN A 4 17.63 7.64 -0.61
C ASN A 4 16.37 7.94 -1.42
N SER A 5 16.46 8.01 -2.75
CA SER A 5 15.31 8.26 -3.63
C SER A 5 14.36 7.08 -3.71
N GLU A 6 14.88 5.85 -3.69
CA GLU A 6 14.05 4.63 -3.72
C GLU A 6 13.28 4.47 -2.41
N ALA A 7 13.95 4.75 -1.28
CA ALA A 7 13.33 4.74 0.04
C ALA A 7 12.23 5.81 0.18
N THR A 8 12.44 7.04 -0.31
CA THR A 8 11.41 8.08 -0.26
C THR A 8 10.22 7.76 -1.16
N GLN A 9 10.44 7.17 -2.34
CA GLN A 9 9.35 6.71 -3.20
C GLN A 9 8.55 5.56 -2.57
N GLN A 10 9.22 4.61 -1.91
CA GLN A 10 8.55 3.53 -1.19
C GLN A 10 7.69 4.08 -0.04
N LEU A 11 8.23 5.02 0.74
CA LEU A 11 7.48 5.70 1.80
C LEU A 11 6.26 6.43 1.24
N GLY A 12 6.43 7.17 0.13
CA GLY A 12 5.33 7.86 -0.55
C GLY A 12 4.19 6.91 -0.96
N ARG A 13 4.53 5.72 -1.49
CA ARG A 13 3.55 4.66 -1.81
C ARG A 13 2.80 4.17 -0.58
N LEU A 14 3.50 3.94 0.55
CA LEU A 14 2.87 3.51 1.80
C LEU A 14 1.89 4.57 2.32
N LEU A 15 2.31 5.85 2.34
CA LEU A 15 1.45 6.96 2.76
C LEU A 15 0.22 7.10 1.86
N ARG A 16 0.38 6.92 0.54
CA ARG A 16 -0.73 6.90 -0.42
C ARG A 16 -1.71 5.76 -0.15
N GLY A 17 -1.19 4.57 0.14
CA GLY A 17 -1.99 3.39 0.49
C GLY A 17 -2.84 3.64 1.73
N ALA A 18 -2.19 4.06 2.82
CA ALA A 18 -2.86 4.40 4.08
C ALA A 18 -3.90 5.51 3.91
N ARG A 19 -3.59 6.55 3.12
CA ARG A 19 -4.55 7.62 2.81
C ARG A 19 -5.80 7.09 2.12
N LYS A 20 -5.63 6.22 1.11
CA LYS A 20 -6.75 5.63 0.38
C LYS A 20 -7.59 4.71 1.27
N GLN A 21 -6.95 3.89 2.10
CA GLN A 21 -7.63 3.02 3.07
C GLN A 21 -8.44 3.83 4.08
N ALA A 22 -7.94 5.00 4.51
CA ALA A 22 -8.65 5.91 5.38
C ALA A 22 -9.75 6.75 4.68
N GLY A 23 -9.93 6.62 3.35
CA GLY A 23 -10.91 7.38 2.59
C GLY A 23 -10.62 8.89 2.50
N LEU A 24 -9.36 9.31 2.67
CA LEU A 24 -8.98 10.72 2.74
C LEU A 24 -8.45 11.27 1.41
N THR A 25 -8.75 12.53 1.14
CA THR A 25 -8.12 13.31 0.05
C THR A 25 -6.75 13.83 0.46
N GLN A 26 -5.94 14.23 -0.51
CA GLN A 26 -4.63 14.86 -0.23
C GLN A 26 -4.77 16.17 0.56
N GLU A 27 -5.83 16.94 0.32
CA GLU A 27 -6.11 18.19 1.03
C GLU A 27 -6.40 17.91 2.51
N GLN A 28 -7.27 16.94 2.80
CA GLN A 28 -7.64 16.58 4.18
C GLN A 28 -6.43 16.10 5.00
N VAL A 29 -5.53 15.30 4.41
CA VAL A 29 -4.32 14.87 5.12
C VAL A 29 -3.36 16.04 5.34
N ALA A 30 -3.21 16.92 4.34
CA ALA A 30 -2.36 18.09 4.44
C ALA A 30 -2.83 19.03 5.57
N GLU A 31 -4.13 19.31 5.62
CA GLU A 31 -4.78 20.11 6.66
C GLU A 31 -4.54 19.50 8.05
N ARG A 32 -4.85 18.21 8.24
CA ARG A 32 -4.63 17.50 9.50
C ARG A 32 -3.17 17.47 9.94
N ALA A 33 -2.24 17.40 8.98
CA ALA A 33 -0.80 17.36 9.25
C ALA A 33 -0.17 18.75 9.43
N GLY A 34 -0.94 19.83 9.21
CA GLY A 34 -0.45 21.21 9.30
C GLY A 34 0.54 21.58 8.19
N ILE A 35 0.35 21.05 6.97
CA ILE A 35 1.20 21.36 5.80
C ILE A 35 0.35 21.72 4.58
N SER A 36 0.98 22.32 3.56
CA SER A 36 0.27 22.62 2.31
C SER A 36 -0.01 21.35 1.48
N ARG A 37 -1.13 21.34 0.74
CA ARG A 37 -1.44 20.22 -0.18
C ARG A 37 -0.31 19.93 -1.19
N PRO A 38 0.31 20.92 -1.86
CA PRO A 38 1.43 20.65 -2.77
C PRO A 38 2.60 19.95 -2.05
N ARG A 39 2.91 20.36 -0.82
CA ARG A 39 3.96 19.71 -0.02
C ARG A 39 3.59 18.27 0.32
N TYR A 40 2.35 18.00 0.72
CA TYR A 40 1.89 16.64 0.96
C TYR A 40 1.97 15.78 -0.32
N ARG A 41 1.54 16.32 -1.46
CA ARG A 41 1.63 15.65 -2.77
C ARG A 41 3.08 15.29 -3.12
N ASP A 42 4.02 16.21 -2.92
CA ASP A 42 5.43 15.97 -3.24
C ASP A 42 6.05 14.91 -2.31
N ILE A 43 5.61 14.85 -1.05
CA ILE A 43 5.96 13.77 -0.10
C ILE A 43 5.36 12.43 -0.56
N GLU A 44 4.08 12.40 -0.94
CA GLU A 44 3.38 11.19 -1.43
C GLU A 44 4.02 10.65 -2.72
N GLN A 45 4.62 11.51 -3.54
CA GLN A 45 5.37 11.13 -4.74
C GLN A 45 6.83 10.72 -4.47
N GLY A 46 7.32 10.93 -3.24
CA GLY A 46 8.73 10.70 -2.89
C GLY A 46 9.70 11.76 -3.44
N ASN A 47 9.17 12.89 -3.92
CA ASN A 47 9.92 14.01 -4.52
C ASN A 47 10.44 15.01 -3.48
N ALA A 48 10.02 14.89 -2.22
CA ALA A 48 10.42 15.79 -1.15
C ALA A 48 11.13 15.05 0.00
N ALA A 49 12.27 15.59 0.42
CA ALA A 49 12.90 15.21 1.69
C ALA A 49 12.12 15.86 2.85
N ALA A 50 11.11 15.15 3.35
CA ALA A 50 10.33 15.60 4.50
C ALA A 50 11.20 15.60 5.76
N ARG A 51 11.00 16.61 6.62
CA ARG A 51 11.54 16.57 7.99
C ARG A 51 10.84 15.45 8.76
N ALA A 52 11.56 14.82 9.68
CA ALA A 52 11.01 13.77 10.55
C ALA A 52 9.71 14.23 11.24
N THR A 53 9.66 15.48 11.73
CA THR A 53 8.46 16.06 12.35
C THR A 53 7.26 16.12 11.40
N THR A 54 7.49 16.42 10.12
CA THR A 54 6.44 16.39 9.09
C THR A 54 5.94 14.97 8.86
N LEU A 55 6.84 13.98 8.80
CA LEU A 55 6.45 12.57 8.63
C LEU A 55 5.62 12.06 9.82
N ILE A 56 5.99 12.43 11.05
CA ILE A 56 5.24 12.11 12.26
C ILE A 56 3.83 12.69 12.19
N ASN A 57 3.68 13.97 11.82
CA ASN A 57 2.37 14.61 11.70
C ASN A 57 1.52 13.97 10.60
N VAL A 58 2.12 13.63 9.46
CA VAL A 58 1.44 12.95 8.36
C VAL A 58 0.98 11.55 8.78
N ALA A 59 1.82 10.78 9.48
CA ALA A 59 1.42 9.48 10.00
C ALA A 59 0.20 9.59 10.93
N ARG A 60 0.22 10.54 11.88
CA ARG A 60 -0.91 10.78 12.79
C ARG A 60 -2.17 11.24 12.08
N ALA A 61 -2.04 12.09 11.07
CA ALA A 61 -3.17 12.52 10.23
C ALA A 61 -3.85 11.34 9.51
N LEU A 62 -3.10 10.27 9.26
CA LEU A 62 -3.54 9.02 8.65
C LEU A 62 -3.93 7.94 9.68
N GLY A 63 -3.92 8.25 10.98
CA GLY A 63 -4.22 7.29 12.04
C GLY A 63 -3.10 6.27 12.31
N MET A 64 -1.87 6.58 11.93
CA MET A 64 -0.68 5.75 12.14
C MET A 64 0.29 6.41 13.13
N GLU A 65 1.10 5.61 13.82
CA GLU A 65 2.23 6.09 14.60
C GLU A 65 3.56 5.63 13.97
N LEU A 66 4.54 6.53 13.91
CA LEU A 66 5.87 6.21 13.40
C LEU A 66 6.70 5.54 14.51
N MET A 67 7.11 4.30 14.29
CA MET A 67 7.92 3.53 15.23
C MET A 67 9.28 3.17 14.64
N LEU A 68 10.29 3.07 15.49
CA LEU A 68 11.60 2.51 15.12
C LEU A 68 11.62 1.04 15.48
N ILE A 69 11.93 0.19 14.51
CA ILE A 69 12.09 -1.24 14.69
C ILE A 69 13.55 -1.63 14.43
N PRO A 70 14.18 -2.47 15.27
CA PRO A 70 15.51 -3.00 14.99
C PRO A 70 15.54 -3.72 13.65
N GLN A 71 16.59 -3.52 12.84
CA GLN A 71 16.67 -4.15 11.51
C GLN A 71 16.59 -5.68 11.57
N ALA A 72 17.13 -6.28 12.63
CA ALA A 72 17.10 -7.73 12.85
C ALA A 72 15.67 -8.31 12.94
N VAL A 73 14.67 -7.51 13.32
CA VAL A 73 13.27 -7.98 13.47
C VAL A 73 12.37 -7.63 12.29
N VAL A 74 12.85 -6.85 11.31
CA VAL A 74 12.06 -6.42 10.15
C VAL A 74 11.44 -7.60 9.37
N PRO A 75 12.13 -8.72 9.10
CA PRO A 75 11.52 -9.85 8.41
C PRO A 75 10.31 -10.43 9.16
N GLY A 76 10.38 -10.53 10.49
CA GLY A 76 9.29 -11.04 11.32
C GLY A 76 8.08 -10.08 11.34
N VAL A 77 8.33 -8.78 11.40
CA VAL A 77 7.26 -7.77 11.30
C VAL A 77 6.57 -7.83 9.94
N ASN A 78 7.33 -7.95 8.85
CA ASN A 78 6.77 -8.06 7.50
C ASN A 78 5.93 -9.32 7.34
N ALA A 79 6.38 -10.46 7.87
CA ALA A 79 5.62 -11.71 7.84
C ALA A 79 4.28 -11.61 8.58
N LEU A 80 4.21 -10.82 9.65
CA LEU A 80 2.97 -10.60 10.40
C LEU A 80 2.02 -9.62 9.70
N LEU A 81 2.54 -8.65 8.95
CA LEU A 81 1.75 -7.61 8.28
C LEU A 81 1.21 -8.02 6.91
N GLN A 82 1.71 -9.10 6.31
CA GLN A 82 1.18 -9.62 5.06
C GLN A 82 -0.10 -10.41 5.36
N PRO A 83 -1.30 -9.94 4.93
CA PRO A 83 -2.48 -10.80 4.94
C PRO A 83 -2.17 -11.98 4.02
N SER A 84 -2.42 -13.20 4.49
CA SER A 84 -2.35 -14.40 3.65
C SER A 84 -3.29 -14.21 2.46
N GLU A 85 -2.74 -14.00 1.26
CA GLU A 85 -3.49 -13.94 -0.01
C GLU A 85 -4.21 -15.26 -0.34
N ASP A 86 -4.06 -16.28 0.51
CA ASP A 86 -4.61 -17.62 0.35
C ASP A 86 -6.06 -17.79 0.83
N GLU A 87 -6.66 -16.83 1.57
CA GLU A 87 -8.04 -17.00 2.07
C GLU A 87 -9.16 -16.65 1.07
N ASP A 88 -8.87 -15.91 -0.02
CA ASP A 88 -9.88 -15.47 -0.99
C ASP A 88 -9.89 -16.29 -2.30
N ARG A 89 -9.08 -17.36 -2.41
CA ARG A 89 -9.23 -18.31 -3.51
C ARG A 89 -10.37 -19.27 -3.12
N PRO A 90 -11.53 -19.23 -3.78
CA PRO A 90 -12.56 -20.24 -3.53
C PRO A 90 -11.93 -21.63 -3.77
N ALA A 91 -12.01 -22.51 -2.77
CA ALA A 91 -11.42 -23.85 -2.80
C ALA A 91 -11.99 -24.77 -3.89
N PHE A 92 -12.98 -24.30 -4.65
CA PHE A 92 -13.61 -25.01 -5.75
C PHE A 92 -13.67 -24.10 -6.98
N THR A 93 -12.63 -24.11 -7.80
CA THR A 93 -12.86 -24.04 -9.25
C THR A 93 -13.22 -25.46 -9.66
N THR A 94 -14.51 -25.73 -9.87
CA THR A 94 -14.87 -26.87 -10.71
C THR A 94 -14.29 -26.57 -12.07
N ASP A 95 -13.27 -27.33 -12.48
CA ASP A 95 -12.98 -27.52 -13.89
C ASP A 95 -14.30 -28.09 -14.47
N MET A 96 -15.18 -27.22 -14.95
CA MET A 96 -16.35 -27.67 -15.68
C MET A 96 -15.79 -28.26 -16.98
N ASP A 97 -15.94 -29.56 -17.08
CA ASP A 97 -15.84 -30.33 -18.31
C ASP A 97 -16.79 -29.73 -19.35
N ASP A 98 -16.30 -28.78 -20.17
CA ASP A 98 -16.82 -28.44 -21.50
C ASP A 98 -15.73 -28.93 -22.47
N ASP A 99 -15.90 -29.92 -23.34
CA ASP A 99 -17.06 -30.27 -24.14
C ASP A 99 -17.14 -31.79 -24.38
N ASP A 100 -18.31 -32.36 -24.05
CA ASP A 100 -18.79 -33.65 -24.55
C ASP A 100 -19.07 -33.48 -26.07
N GLU A 101 -18.04 -33.65 -26.91
CA GLU A 101 -18.17 -33.55 -28.37
C GLU A 101 -18.87 -34.81 -28.92
N HIS A 102 -20.20 -34.82 -28.86
CA HIS A 102 -21.05 -35.82 -29.50
C HIS A 102 -20.95 -35.70 -31.05
N PRO A 103 -20.47 -36.73 -31.79
CA PRO A 103 -20.45 -36.67 -33.24
C PRO A 103 -21.84 -37.00 -33.80
N GLY A 104 -22.54 -36.01 -34.34
CA GLY A 104 -23.78 -36.22 -35.12
C GLY A 104 -23.49 -36.92 -36.46
N PRO A 105 -24.43 -37.73 -36.99
CA PRO A 105 -24.18 -38.55 -38.18
C PRO A 105 -24.24 -37.67 -39.45
N ARG A 106 -23.35 -37.95 -40.40
CA ARG A 106 -23.39 -37.33 -41.74
C ARG A 106 -24.20 -38.22 -42.71
N PRO A 107 -24.91 -37.63 -43.69
CA PRO A 107 -25.80 -38.34 -44.62
C PRO A 107 -25.07 -39.27 -45.58
#